data_AF-A0A919JK45-F1
#
_entry.id   AF-A0A919JK45-F1
#
_cell.length_a   1.000
_cell.length_b   1.000
_cell.length_c   1.000
_cell.angle_alpha   90.00
_cell.angle_beta   90.00
_cell.angle_gamma   90.00
#
_symmetry.space_group_name_H-M   'P 1'
#
loop_
_entity.id
_entity.type
_entity.pdbx_description
1 polymer ?
#
loop_
_entity_poly.entity_id
_entity_poly.type
_entity_poly.pdbx_seq_one_letter_code
_entity_poly.pdbx_strand_id
1 'polypeptide(L)'
;MGHGHHHHDHSPGNGAAGDVPPALDLGVPDGELSPSDVSRRGFLRGAGLLGAGAAASVLATPSAAVAAGLPHSHGPAGGGTARGGFRWLAGDHHIHTQHSSDGQYRVIDQAGHGRAFGLDWVVITDHGSNAHAKIGVAKVNPDILATRRELPDLLTFQGLEWNIPAAEHATVFVHPGRHEVAVLQQFEQTFDGSQLPATNTEAQNEATAIAGIKFLGEQVRRRKVDGALFLANHPARRGIDSPHEIRNWRDADPTVAIGMEGAPGHQAAGIPAPNGRGGARGLYDNSPSAASFAGYPLESYRTWGGFDWMTATVGGLWDSLLSEGRAWWVTVNSDSHVNYLDQSERGPGGAFEADGRYPDPVYTGKVNTTAGDFWPGYYGRTNVGATSFSYRAVMDGLRAGRVWVDHGRLIKGLDARVRVAGDRRAATGTPLGGVLHVRRGTATELTVEIDLQDRPNWAQFIPVLARVDVIVGSVTGPVASGDTFTAPDTRVVQSYEVSPGARRLSVTYPLGRLDQPFYLRLRGTDGKRSQPGLMGAAADPAGPKLDVIGDADPWGDLWFYTNPIWVLPR
;
A
#
# COMPACT_ATOMS: atom_id res chain seq x y z
N MET A 1 -15.01 49.45 66.28
CA MET A 1 -15.12 50.51 65.25
C MET A 1 -14.22 50.10 64.11
N GLY A 2 -14.63 49.79 62.88
CA GLY A 2 -15.88 49.97 62.17
C GLY A 2 -15.51 50.25 60.70
N HIS A 3 -15.91 49.36 59.79
CA HIS A 3 -16.05 49.53 58.32
C HIS A 3 -14.77 49.75 57.49
N GLY A 4 -14.62 49.21 56.28
CA GLY A 4 -15.56 48.46 55.45
C GLY A 4 -14.86 47.76 54.27
N HIS A 5 -15.47 46.66 53.85
CA HIS A 5 -15.18 45.90 52.65
C HIS A 5 -15.52 46.69 51.39
N HIS A 6 -14.74 46.52 50.32
CA HIS A 6 -15.29 46.32 48.98
C HIS A 6 -14.45 45.30 48.21
N HIS A 7 -15.19 44.36 47.64
CA HIS A 7 -14.77 43.18 46.91
C HIS A 7 -14.18 43.53 45.54
N HIS A 8 -13.16 42.79 45.11
CA HIS A 8 -13.18 42.18 43.79
C HIS A 8 -12.75 40.72 43.91
N ASP A 9 -13.71 39.88 43.55
CA ASP A 9 -13.64 38.43 43.46
C ASP A 9 -12.84 38.03 42.21
N HIS A 10 -11.84 37.17 42.37
CA HIS A 10 -11.39 36.31 41.29
C HIS A 10 -11.19 34.91 41.86
N SER A 11 -12.25 34.12 41.78
CA SER A 11 -12.20 32.67 41.88
C SER A 11 -11.31 32.06 40.78
N PRO A 12 -10.64 30.93 41.05
CA PRO A 12 -9.81 30.23 40.07
C PRO A 12 -10.71 29.41 39.13
N GLY A 13 -10.92 29.92 37.92
CA GLY A 13 -11.57 29.18 36.85
C GLY A 13 -10.59 28.24 36.15
N ASN A 14 -10.54 26.98 36.61
CA ASN A 14 -10.07 25.87 35.79
C ASN A 14 -11.01 25.69 34.59
N GLY A 15 -10.57 26.11 33.41
CA GLY A 15 -11.20 25.81 32.13
C GLY A 15 -10.11 25.45 31.13
N ALA A 16 -9.86 24.15 30.97
CA ALA A 16 -9.02 23.63 29.90
C ALA A 16 -9.71 23.90 28.55
N ALA A 17 -9.43 25.08 27.98
CA ALA A 17 -9.71 25.40 26.60
C ALA A 17 -8.72 24.61 25.73
N GLY A 18 -9.25 23.84 24.77
CA GLY A 18 -8.46 22.97 23.92
C GLY A 18 -7.39 23.73 23.13
N ASP A 19 -6.21 23.12 23.01
CA ASP A 19 -5.06 23.62 22.26
C ASP A 19 -5.41 23.82 20.77
N VAL A 20 -5.82 25.03 20.42
CA VAL A 20 -5.87 25.50 19.04
C VAL A 20 -4.48 26.04 18.68
N PRO A 21 -3.83 25.56 17.60
CA PRO A 21 -2.53 26.05 17.19
C PRO A 21 -2.54 27.59 17.00
N PRO A 22 -1.49 28.34 17.43
CA PRO A 22 -1.47 29.81 17.37
C PRO A 22 -1.77 30.42 15.98
N ALA A 23 -1.38 29.74 14.89
CA ALA A 23 -1.70 30.16 13.52
C ALA A 23 -3.22 30.21 13.22
N LEU A 24 -4.02 29.44 13.96
CA LEU A 24 -5.48 29.30 13.83
C LEU A 24 -6.26 30.12 14.87
N ASP A 25 -5.58 30.65 15.90
CA ASP A 25 -6.20 31.46 16.95
C ASP A 25 -6.24 32.95 16.55
N LEU A 26 -7.43 33.42 16.18
CA LEU A 26 -7.65 34.82 15.78
C LEU A 26 -7.45 35.84 16.93
N GLY A 27 -7.32 35.38 18.19
CA GLY A 27 -7.01 36.21 19.35
C GLY A 27 -5.52 36.57 19.49
N VAL A 28 -4.62 35.86 18.81
CA VAL A 28 -3.17 36.15 18.83
C VAL A 28 -2.82 37.14 17.71
N PRO A 29 -2.24 38.32 17.97
CA PRO A 29 -1.84 39.27 16.92
C PRO A 29 -0.73 38.71 16.01
N ASP A 30 -0.72 39.09 14.72
CA ASP A 30 0.27 38.58 13.75
C ASP A 30 1.73 38.90 14.15
N GLY A 31 1.95 40.00 14.90
CA GLY A 31 3.28 40.37 15.41
C GLY A 31 3.82 39.48 16.54
N GLU A 32 2.95 38.66 17.14
CA GLU A 32 3.30 37.70 18.20
C GLU A 32 3.44 36.27 17.67
N LEU A 33 3.19 36.07 16.37
CA LEU A 33 3.33 34.78 15.71
C LEU A 33 4.74 34.52 15.22
N SER A 34 5.14 33.25 15.20
CA SER A 34 6.38 32.84 14.53
C SER A 34 6.29 33.15 13.02
N PRO A 35 7.40 33.38 12.30
CA PRO A 35 7.38 33.61 10.85
C PRO A 35 6.67 32.49 10.06
N SER A 36 6.77 31.25 10.54
CA SER A 36 6.04 30.11 10.00
C SER A 36 4.52 30.19 10.24
N ASP A 37 4.09 30.68 11.40
CA ASP A 37 2.67 30.82 11.74
C ASP A 37 2.04 32.04 11.07
N VAL A 38 2.80 33.12 10.85
CA VAL A 38 2.38 34.26 10.02
C VAL A 38 2.18 33.80 8.57
N SER A 39 3.11 33.02 8.02
CA SER A 39 2.99 32.47 6.67
C SER A 39 1.81 31.50 6.55
N ARG A 40 1.59 30.65 7.56
CA ARG A 40 0.49 29.70 7.63
C ARG A 40 -0.86 30.41 7.79
N ARG A 41 -0.96 31.43 8.64
CA ARG A 41 -2.16 32.25 8.78
C ARG A 41 -2.44 33.08 7.52
N GLY A 42 -1.41 33.64 6.88
CA GLY A 42 -1.53 34.35 5.61
C GLY A 42 -2.08 33.45 4.51
N PHE A 43 -1.62 32.20 4.44
CA PHE A 43 -2.18 31.17 3.56
C PHE A 43 -3.65 30.90 3.88
N LEU A 44 -3.99 30.71 5.15
CA LEU A 44 -5.37 30.43 5.58
C LEU A 44 -6.32 31.60 5.32
N ARG A 45 -5.86 32.85 5.45
CA ARG A 45 -6.62 34.05 5.08
C ARG A 45 -6.81 34.17 3.56
N GLY A 46 -5.75 33.95 2.79
CA GLY A 46 -5.80 34.00 1.32
C GLY A 46 -6.65 32.90 0.69
N ALA A 47 -6.79 31.76 1.39
CA ALA A 47 -7.62 30.64 0.98
C ALA A 47 -9.08 30.70 1.52
N GLY A 48 -9.45 31.74 2.28
CA GLY A 48 -10.80 31.86 2.85
C GLY A 48 -11.12 30.87 3.99
N LEU A 49 -10.10 30.23 4.57
CA LEU A 49 -10.22 29.15 5.56
C LEU A 49 -10.27 29.63 7.02
N LEU A 50 -10.51 30.93 7.23
CA LEU A 50 -10.73 31.54 8.55
C LEU A 50 -12.14 32.12 8.64
N GLY A 51 -13.14 31.31 8.29
CA GLY A 51 -14.57 31.58 8.44
C GLY A 51 -15.29 30.35 8.97
N ALA A 52 -16.34 30.57 9.78
CA ALA A 52 -17.07 29.51 10.48
C ALA A 52 -17.65 28.48 9.47
N GLY A 53 -17.05 27.29 9.41
CA GLY A 53 -17.64 26.14 8.71
C GLY A 53 -16.68 25.20 7.97
N ALA A 54 -15.42 25.55 7.72
CA ALA A 54 -14.52 24.70 6.95
C ALA A 54 -13.12 24.61 7.59
N ALA A 55 -12.96 23.72 8.56
CA ALA A 55 -11.66 23.41 9.15
C ALA A 55 -11.54 21.90 9.39
N ALA A 56 -10.86 21.21 8.47
CA ALA A 56 -9.94 20.09 8.73
C ALA A 56 -9.78 19.22 7.47
N SER A 57 -8.90 19.63 6.55
CA SER A 57 -8.32 18.69 5.60
C SER A 57 -6.95 19.16 5.15
N VAL A 58 -5.95 18.33 5.48
CA VAL A 58 -4.60 18.27 4.93
C VAL A 58 -3.61 19.34 5.41
N LEU A 59 -2.50 18.84 5.98
CA LEU A 59 -1.13 19.38 6.05
C LEU A 59 -0.53 19.38 7.47
N ALA A 60 -0.27 18.18 7.99
CA ALA A 60 0.78 17.99 9.00
C ALA A 60 2.11 17.72 8.28
N THR A 61 3.04 18.68 8.34
CA THR A 61 4.45 18.46 8.01
C THR A 61 5.14 17.77 9.20
N PRO A 62 5.94 16.71 9.01
CA PRO A 62 6.75 16.17 10.10
C PRO A 62 7.97 17.06 10.29
N SER A 63 8.12 17.61 11.50
CA SER A 63 9.35 18.24 11.96
C SER A 63 10.46 17.18 12.04
N ALA A 64 11.65 17.50 11.52
CA ALA A 64 12.84 16.69 11.68
C ALA A 64 13.22 16.62 13.17
N ALA A 65 13.08 15.45 13.80
CA ALA A 65 13.56 15.20 15.15
C ALA A 65 14.89 14.43 15.09
N VAL A 66 15.88 14.97 15.80
CA VAL A 66 17.23 14.46 15.97
C VAL A 66 17.18 13.12 16.71
N ALA A 67 17.65 12.04 16.08
CA ALA A 67 17.76 10.72 16.68
C ALA A 67 19.02 10.62 17.55
N ALA A 68 18.84 10.52 18.87
CA ALA A 68 19.87 10.01 19.79
C ALA A 68 19.74 8.48 19.86
N GLY A 69 20.86 7.79 19.69
CA GLY A 69 20.91 6.35 19.42
C GLY A 69 20.67 5.43 20.61
N LEU A 70 20.42 4.15 20.28
CA LEU A 70 21.05 2.97 20.89
C LEU A 70 21.03 1.82 19.85
N PRO A 71 22.02 0.90 19.85
CA PRO A 71 22.27 -0.02 18.75
C PRO A 71 21.74 -1.42 19.05
N HIS A 72 20.82 -2.00 18.28
CA HIS A 72 20.56 -3.45 18.33
C HIS A 72 20.59 -4.11 16.96
N SER A 73 21.48 -5.10 16.91
CA SER A 73 21.82 -5.99 15.81
C SER A 73 21.04 -7.30 15.94
N HIS A 74 20.37 -7.70 14.87
CA HIS A 74 20.29 -9.11 14.48
C HIS A 74 20.68 -9.18 13.00
N GLY A 75 21.75 -9.90 12.71
CA GLY A 75 22.34 -9.98 11.37
C GLY A 75 21.56 -10.89 10.41
N PRO A 76 22.04 -11.03 9.17
CA PRO A 76 22.45 -9.94 8.30
C PRO A 76 21.56 -9.92 7.04
N ALA A 77 21.47 -8.78 6.35
CA ALA A 77 20.67 -8.52 5.13
C ALA A 77 19.15 -8.29 5.30
N GLY A 78 18.78 -7.38 6.20
CA GLY A 78 17.88 -6.27 5.88
C GLY A 78 18.73 -5.00 5.90
N GLY A 79 19.25 -4.59 4.74
CA GLY A 79 20.14 -3.44 4.63
C GLY A 79 19.39 -2.13 4.86
N GLY A 80 19.93 -1.27 5.72
CA GLY A 80 19.43 0.10 5.85
C GLY A 80 19.93 0.82 7.10
N THR A 81 21.22 1.19 7.15
CA THR A 81 21.59 2.39 7.91
C THR A 81 20.80 3.55 7.30
N ALA A 82 20.01 4.25 8.11
CA ALA A 82 19.06 5.30 7.70
C ALA A 82 19.65 6.28 6.66
N ARG A 83 19.53 5.96 5.37
CA ARG A 83 19.69 6.91 4.30
C ARG A 83 18.35 7.60 4.17
N GLY A 84 18.30 8.86 4.61
CA GLY A 84 17.13 9.68 4.41
C GLY A 84 16.03 9.62 5.47
N GLY A 85 16.37 9.16 6.69
CA GLY A 85 15.53 9.30 7.88
C GLY A 85 14.45 8.23 8.09
N PHE A 86 14.40 7.19 7.26
CA PHE A 86 13.44 6.08 7.38
C PHE A 86 14.13 4.74 7.62
N ARG A 87 13.42 3.85 8.31
CA ARG A 87 13.68 2.40 8.33
C ARG A 87 12.72 1.76 7.33
N TRP A 88 13.26 1.02 6.36
CA TRP A 88 12.44 0.24 5.43
C TRP A 88 11.99 -1.06 6.10
N LEU A 89 10.68 -1.23 6.24
CA LEU A 89 10.05 -2.39 6.86
C LEU A 89 9.32 -3.20 5.79
N ALA A 90 9.76 -4.45 5.56
CA ALA A 90 9.11 -5.33 4.61
C ALA A 90 7.85 -5.94 5.22
N GLY A 91 6.78 -6.12 4.45
CA GLY A 91 5.60 -6.80 4.93
C GLY A 91 4.67 -7.27 3.84
N ASP A 92 3.57 -7.83 4.32
CA ASP A 92 2.53 -8.49 3.55
C ASP A 92 1.19 -8.21 4.22
N HIS A 93 0.21 -7.76 3.46
CA HIS A 93 -1.06 -7.27 4.01
C HIS A 93 -2.26 -8.14 3.67
N HIS A 94 -2.09 -9.28 3.01
CA HIS A 94 -3.20 -10.10 2.56
C HIS A 94 -2.86 -11.58 2.75
N ILE A 95 -3.32 -12.14 3.86
CA ILE A 95 -2.92 -13.46 4.35
C ILE A 95 -4.14 -14.12 4.99
N HIS A 96 -4.39 -15.36 4.59
CA HIS A 96 -5.50 -16.16 5.06
C HIS A 96 -5.03 -17.26 6.01
N THR A 97 -5.90 -17.61 6.93
CA THR A 97 -5.64 -18.62 7.96
C THR A 97 -6.77 -19.63 7.98
N GLN A 98 -6.69 -20.60 8.87
CA GLN A 98 -7.75 -21.57 9.10
C GLN A 98 -9.07 -20.92 9.55
N HIS A 99 -9.08 -19.63 9.90
CA HIS A 99 -10.29 -18.86 10.18
C HIS A 99 -10.97 -18.31 8.90
N SER A 100 -10.37 -18.51 7.73
CA SER A 100 -10.96 -18.24 6.42
C SER A 100 -11.51 -19.53 5.77
N SER A 101 -12.55 -19.42 4.93
CA SER A 101 -13.19 -20.58 4.28
C SER A 101 -12.26 -21.33 3.31
N ASP A 102 -11.25 -20.63 2.82
CA ASP A 102 -10.23 -21.01 1.84
C ASP A 102 -8.82 -21.17 2.45
N GLY A 103 -8.55 -20.66 3.64
CA GLY A 103 -7.25 -20.80 4.29
C GLY A 103 -7.01 -22.15 4.98
N GLN A 104 -5.73 -22.47 5.22
CA GLN A 104 -5.31 -23.74 5.84
C GLN A 104 -4.55 -23.56 7.16
N TYR A 105 -3.75 -22.51 7.28
CA TYR A 105 -2.70 -22.42 8.29
C TYR A 105 -3.13 -21.65 9.53
N ARG A 106 -2.50 -21.90 10.67
CA ARG A 106 -2.73 -21.07 11.86
C ARG A 106 -2.11 -19.68 11.66
N VAL A 107 -2.59 -18.69 12.41
CA VAL A 107 -1.99 -17.34 12.43
C VAL A 107 -0.48 -17.41 12.67
N ILE A 108 -0.05 -18.21 13.65
CA ILE A 108 1.37 -18.34 14.01
C ILE A 108 2.21 -19.02 12.92
N ASP A 109 1.62 -19.91 12.12
CA ASP A 109 2.34 -20.56 11.01
C ASP A 109 2.62 -19.54 9.91
N GLN A 110 1.62 -18.74 9.53
CA GLN A 110 1.77 -17.68 8.54
C GLN A 110 2.75 -16.61 8.99
N ALA A 111 2.58 -16.10 10.22
CA ALA A 111 3.44 -15.09 10.81
C ALA A 111 4.88 -15.59 10.99
N GLY A 112 5.04 -16.84 11.44
CA GLY A 112 6.35 -17.49 11.61
C GLY A 112 7.11 -17.61 10.30
N HIS A 113 6.46 -18.05 9.22
CA HIS A 113 7.05 -18.08 7.89
C HIS A 113 7.35 -16.69 7.35
N GLY A 114 6.42 -15.73 7.49
CA GLY A 114 6.65 -14.33 7.12
C GLY A 114 7.90 -13.75 7.78
N ARG A 115 8.02 -13.93 9.10
CA ARG A 115 9.22 -13.55 9.86
C ARG A 115 10.48 -14.27 9.37
N ALA A 116 10.42 -15.58 9.16
CA ALA A 116 11.55 -16.36 8.66
C ALA A 116 11.99 -15.92 7.25
N PHE A 117 11.04 -15.50 6.42
CA PHE A 117 11.27 -14.94 5.11
C PHE A 117 11.55 -13.44 5.13
N GLY A 118 11.78 -12.86 6.31
CA GLY A 118 12.32 -11.52 6.53
C GLY A 118 11.30 -10.40 6.40
N LEU A 119 10.04 -10.65 6.76
CA LEU A 119 9.03 -9.61 6.97
C LEU A 119 9.15 -9.01 8.38
N ASP A 120 8.92 -7.71 8.47
CA ASP A 120 8.83 -6.90 9.69
C ASP A 120 7.38 -6.70 10.17
N TRP A 121 6.40 -6.85 9.27
CA TRP A 121 4.97 -6.72 9.57
C TRP A 121 4.11 -7.61 8.68
N VAL A 122 2.98 -8.05 9.22
CA VAL A 122 1.98 -8.85 8.50
C VAL A 122 0.57 -8.42 8.88
N VAL A 123 -0.39 -8.56 7.97
CA VAL A 123 -1.81 -8.38 8.25
C VAL A 123 -2.52 -9.70 7.97
N ILE A 124 -3.27 -10.19 8.96
CA ILE A 124 -4.17 -11.33 8.77
C ILE A 124 -5.53 -10.82 8.31
N THR A 125 -5.99 -11.28 7.16
CA THR A 125 -7.15 -10.77 6.44
C THR A 125 -8.04 -11.93 5.98
N ASP A 126 -8.48 -12.77 6.91
CA ASP A 126 -9.41 -13.86 6.60
C ASP A 126 -10.65 -13.33 5.84
N HIS A 127 -11.20 -14.15 4.95
CA HIS A 127 -12.22 -13.77 4.00
C HIS A 127 -13.56 -13.49 4.70
N GLY A 128 -14.19 -12.38 4.35
CA GLY A 128 -15.54 -12.07 4.82
C GLY A 128 -16.53 -13.17 4.42
N SER A 129 -17.34 -13.62 5.37
CA SER A 129 -18.39 -14.63 5.14
C SER A 129 -19.46 -14.58 6.23
N ASN A 130 -20.60 -15.24 6.01
CA ASN A 130 -21.66 -15.35 7.03
C ASN A 130 -21.17 -15.94 8.36
N ALA A 131 -20.29 -16.95 8.31
CA ALA A 131 -19.70 -17.55 9.50
C ALA A 131 -18.65 -16.62 10.14
N HIS A 132 -17.83 -15.97 9.31
CA HIS A 132 -16.77 -15.08 9.77
C HIS A 132 -17.32 -13.79 10.43
N ALA A 133 -18.34 -13.16 9.84
CA ALA A 133 -19.00 -11.97 10.38
C ALA A 133 -19.69 -12.22 11.73
N LYS A 134 -20.21 -13.44 11.93
CA LYS A 134 -20.89 -13.84 13.18
C LYS A 134 -19.91 -14.26 14.26
N ILE A 135 -18.82 -14.94 13.90
CA ILE A 135 -17.98 -15.68 14.85
C ILE A 135 -16.46 -15.50 14.58
N GLY A 136 -16.05 -15.48 13.31
CA GLY A 136 -14.65 -15.51 12.87
C GLY A 136 -13.79 -14.37 13.41
N VAL A 137 -14.16 -13.10 13.22
CA VAL A 137 -13.35 -11.93 13.65
C VAL A 137 -12.94 -12.02 15.13
N ALA A 138 -13.87 -12.42 16.00
CA ALA A 138 -13.62 -12.57 17.42
C ALA A 138 -12.79 -13.81 17.76
N LYS A 139 -12.89 -14.89 16.96
CA LYS A 139 -12.10 -16.12 17.13
C LYS A 139 -10.65 -15.99 16.63
N VAL A 140 -10.40 -15.13 15.65
CA VAL A 140 -9.04 -14.88 15.13
C VAL A 140 -8.21 -14.07 16.13
N ASN A 141 -8.83 -13.11 16.82
CA ASN A 141 -8.11 -12.15 17.67
C ASN A 141 -7.27 -12.79 18.80
N PRO A 142 -7.73 -13.82 19.54
CA PRO A 142 -6.88 -14.53 20.51
C PRO A 142 -5.56 -15.05 19.91
N ASP A 143 -5.60 -15.59 18.69
CA ASP A 143 -4.42 -16.12 17.99
C ASP A 143 -3.51 -14.98 17.51
N ILE A 144 -4.08 -13.84 17.10
CA ILE A 144 -3.32 -12.61 16.81
C ILE A 144 -2.60 -12.12 18.07
N LEU A 145 -3.30 -12.04 19.20
CA LEU A 145 -2.71 -11.60 20.46
C LEU A 145 -1.63 -12.57 20.96
N ALA A 146 -1.79 -13.87 20.76
CA ALA A 146 -0.76 -14.87 21.04
C ALA A 146 0.47 -14.65 20.15
N THR A 147 0.27 -14.49 18.85
CA THR A 147 1.34 -14.24 17.88
C THR A 147 2.13 -12.97 18.20
N ARG A 148 1.45 -11.88 18.57
CA ARG A 148 2.12 -10.63 19.01
C ARG A 148 3.00 -10.82 20.25
N ARG A 149 2.65 -11.76 21.15
CA ARG A 149 3.46 -12.08 22.34
C ARG A 149 4.63 -12.99 21.99
N GLU A 150 4.43 -13.95 21.09
CA GLU A 150 5.44 -14.94 20.70
C GLU A 150 6.48 -14.38 19.72
N LEU A 151 6.05 -13.47 18.83
CA LEU A 151 6.88 -12.84 17.79
C LEU A 151 6.88 -11.31 17.95
N PRO A 152 7.46 -10.75 19.03
CA PRO A 152 7.43 -9.31 19.30
C PRO A 152 8.23 -8.47 18.30
N ASP A 153 9.10 -9.10 17.51
CA ASP A 153 9.87 -8.50 16.43
C ASP A 153 9.14 -8.57 15.06
N LEU A 154 7.87 -8.98 15.05
CA LEU A 154 6.98 -8.94 13.89
C LEU A 154 5.69 -8.18 14.26
N LEU A 155 5.38 -7.10 13.54
CA LEU A 155 4.15 -6.34 13.76
C LEU A 155 2.96 -7.06 13.09
N THR A 156 2.22 -7.88 13.87
CA THR A 156 1.00 -8.56 13.39
C THR A 156 -0.24 -7.68 13.56
N PHE A 157 -0.85 -7.28 12.46
CA PHE A 157 -2.15 -6.59 12.40
C PHE A 157 -3.29 -7.59 12.23
N GLN A 158 -4.49 -7.22 12.68
CA GLN A 158 -5.72 -7.90 12.30
C GLN A 158 -6.48 -7.03 11.30
N GLY A 159 -6.97 -7.66 10.24
CA GLY A 159 -7.81 -7.06 9.22
C GLY A 159 -8.92 -8.01 8.78
N LEU A 160 -9.38 -7.79 7.56
CA LEU A 160 -10.45 -8.51 6.86
C LEU A 160 -10.14 -8.41 5.36
N GLU A 161 -10.30 -9.49 4.61
CA GLU A 161 -10.52 -9.37 3.17
C GLU A 161 -12.01 -9.06 2.97
N TRP A 162 -12.28 -7.79 2.69
CA TRP A 162 -13.62 -7.27 2.50
C TRP A 162 -14.12 -7.62 1.10
N ASN A 163 -15.28 -8.25 1.01
CA ASN A 163 -16.02 -8.34 -0.25
C ASN A 163 -16.58 -6.96 -0.57
N ILE A 164 -15.94 -6.20 -1.47
CA ILE A 164 -16.40 -4.85 -1.78
C ILE A 164 -17.73 -4.97 -2.52
N PRO A 165 -18.81 -4.33 -2.03
CA PRO A 165 -20.04 -4.26 -2.81
C PRO A 165 -19.80 -3.63 -4.20
N ALA A 166 -20.26 -4.30 -5.26
CA ALA A 166 -20.06 -3.94 -6.68
C ALA A 166 -18.65 -4.14 -7.26
N ALA A 167 -17.68 -4.54 -6.44
CA ALA A 167 -16.30 -4.77 -6.87
C ALA A 167 -15.78 -6.13 -6.38
N GLU A 168 -14.48 -6.37 -6.48
CA GLU A 168 -13.89 -7.64 -6.03
C GLU A 168 -13.63 -7.63 -4.53
N HIS A 169 -12.38 -7.56 -4.09
CA HIS A 169 -12.04 -7.59 -2.68
C HIS A 169 -11.11 -6.46 -2.29
N ALA A 170 -11.01 -6.19 -1.00
CA ALA A 170 -10.00 -5.29 -0.46
C ALA A 170 -9.45 -5.78 0.87
N THR A 171 -8.16 -5.55 1.06
CA THR A 171 -7.58 -5.55 2.39
C THR A 171 -8.11 -4.36 3.18
N VAL A 172 -8.80 -4.63 4.29
CA VAL A 172 -9.16 -3.64 5.30
C VAL A 172 -8.49 -4.00 6.62
N PHE A 173 -7.75 -3.09 7.22
CA PHE A 173 -7.17 -3.31 8.55
C PHE A 173 -7.06 -2.04 9.36
N VAL A 174 -6.99 -2.21 10.68
CA VAL A 174 -6.98 -1.11 11.65
C VAL A 174 -5.73 -1.16 12.52
N HIS A 175 -5.38 -0.01 13.09
CA HIS A 175 -4.34 0.06 14.09
C HIS A 175 -4.73 -0.81 15.29
N PRO A 176 -3.82 -1.66 15.81
CA PRO A 176 -4.11 -2.48 16.98
C PRO A 176 -4.52 -1.66 18.20
N GLY A 177 -5.51 -2.14 18.93
CA GLY A 177 -5.99 -1.46 20.12
C GLY A 177 -7.26 -2.09 20.67
N ARG A 178 -7.73 -1.56 21.81
CA ARG A 178 -8.88 -2.10 22.57
C ARG A 178 -10.20 -2.21 21.78
N HIS A 179 -10.31 -1.58 20.62
CA HIS A 179 -11.51 -1.57 19.77
C HIS A 179 -11.27 -2.17 18.38
N GLU A 180 -10.10 -2.77 18.10
CA GLU A 180 -9.79 -3.32 16.77
C GLU A 180 -10.85 -4.34 16.32
N VAL A 181 -11.19 -5.30 17.19
CA VAL A 181 -12.19 -6.35 16.93
C VAL A 181 -13.58 -5.76 16.72
N ALA A 182 -14.00 -4.85 17.61
CA ALA A 182 -15.35 -4.27 17.54
C ALA A 182 -15.57 -3.45 16.27
N VAL A 183 -14.55 -2.71 15.82
CA VAL A 183 -14.62 -1.94 14.57
C VAL A 183 -14.67 -2.86 13.36
N LEU A 184 -13.79 -3.87 13.29
CA LEU A 184 -13.75 -4.82 12.18
C LEU A 184 -15.05 -5.63 12.08
N GLN A 185 -15.56 -6.11 13.21
CA GLN A 185 -16.81 -6.86 13.26
C GLN A 185 -18.02 -6.01 12.82
N GLN A 186 -18.11 -4.76 13.29
CA GLN A 186 -19.17 -3.86 12.86
C GLN A 186 -19.06 -3.55 11.36
N PHE A 187 -17.84 -3.35 10.86
CA PHE A 187 -17.59 -3.09 9.45
C PHE A 187 -18.08 -4.25 8.58
N GLU A 188 -17.64 -5.48 8.88
CA GLU A 188 -18.01 -6.68 8.13
C GLU A 188 -19.53 -6.90 8.13
N GLN A 189 -20.17 -6.85 9.30
CA GLN A 189 -21.62 -7.08 9.43
C GLN A 189 -22.47 -6.07 8.66
N THR A 190 -21.96 -4.85 8.44
CA THR A 190 -22.75 -3.76 7.85
C THR A 190 -22.44 -3.55 6.37
N PHE A 191 -21.18 -3.75 5.96
CA PHE A 191 -20.70 -3.30 4.65
C PHE A 191 -20.12 -4.42 3.78
N ASP A 192 -19.92 -5.63 4.31
CA ASP A 192 -19.43 -6.74 3.48
C ASP A 192 -20.48 -7.15 2.44
N GLY A 193 -20.05 -7.28 1.18
CA GLY A 193 -20.92 -7.61 0.05
C GLY A 193 -21.66 -8.93 0.23
N SER A 194 -21.09 -9.89 0.97
CA SER A 194 -21.77 -11.16 1.28
C SER A 194 -22.95 -11.00 2.24
N GLN A 195 -23.03 -9.87 2.96
CA GLN A 195 -24.12 -9.55 3.90
C GLN A 195 -25.23 -8.72 3.25
N LEU A 196 -25.04 -8.26 2.01
CA LEU A 196 -26.00 -7.40 1.33
C LEU A 196 -27.08 -8.21 0.60
N PRO A 197 -28.31 -7.66 0.44
CA PRO A 197 -29.36 -8.31 -0.33
C PRO A 197 -28.94 -8.53 -1.79
N ALA A 198 -29.14 -9.74 -2.31
CA ALA A 198 -28.91 -10.04 -3.72
C ALA A 198 -29.78 -9.22 -4.70
N THR A 199 -30.82 -8.54 -4.18
CA THR A 199 -31.69 -7.64 -4.93
C THR A 199 -31.15 -6.21 -5.06
N ASN A 200 -30.03 -5.89 -4.41
CA ASN A 200 -29.42 -4.57 -4.53
C ASN A 200 -29.03 -4.30 -5.99
N THR A 201 -29.27 -3.07 -6.43
CA THR A 201 -28.72 -2.57 -7.70
C THR A 201 -27.23 -2.28 -7.56
N GLU A 202 -26.54 -2.20 -8.68
CA GLU A 202 -25.13 -1.79 -8.76
C GLU A 202 -24.88 -0.46 -8.01
N ALA A 203 -25.67 0.57 -8.31
CA ALA A 203 -25.57 1.88 -7.63
C ALA A 203 -25.79 1.80 -6.11
N GLN A 204 -26.64 0.89 -5.62
CA GLN A 204 -26.82 0.68 -4.17
C GLN A 204 -25.60 0.00 -3.55
N ASN A 205 -24.99 -0.95 -4.26
CA ASN A 205 -23.77 -1.60 -3.83
C ASN A 205 -22.60 -0.62 -3.82
N GLU A 206 -22.36 0.14 -4.88
CA GLU A 206 -21.33 1.19 -4.91
C GLU A 206 -21.48 2.20 -3.76
N ALA A 207 -22.72 2.66 -3.51
CA ALA A 207 -23.01 3.57 -2.40
C ALA A 207 -22.68 2.95 -1.03
N THR A 208 -22.88 1.63 -0.89
CA THR A 208 -22.54 0.88 0.32
C THR A 208 -21.02 0.75 0.49
N ALA A 209 -20.27 0.53 -0.59
CA ALA A 209 -18.81 0.54 -0.55
C ALA A 209 -18.26 1.89 -0.08
N ILE A 210 -18.77 3.00 -0.65
CA ILE A 210 -18.43 4.37 -0.22
C ILE A 210 -18.76 4.58 1.27
N ALA A 211 -19.90 4.08 1.73
CA ALA A 211 -20.31 4.20 3.13
C ALA A 211 -19.39 3.42 4.08
N GLY A 212 -18.92 2.24 3.69
CA GLY A 212 -17.94 1.46 4.45
C GLY A 212 -16.62 2.22 4.65
N ILE A 213 -16.06 2.78 3.58
CA ILE A 213 -14.83 3.58 3.66
C ILE A 213 -15.02 4.79 4.59
N LYS A 214 -16.15 5.50 4.46
CA LYS A 214 -16.48 6.64 5.34
C LYS A 214 -16.64 6.22 6.80
N PHE A 215 -17.22 5.04 7.05
CA PHE A 215 -17.35 4.49 8.40
C PHE A 215 -15.98 4.27 9.05
N LEU A 216 -15.02 3.68 8.33
CA LEU A 216 -13.65 3.49 8.84
C LEU A 216 -12.99 4.82 9.19
N GLY A 217 -13.11 5.82 8.31
CA GLY A 217 -12.61 7.17 8.55
C GLY A 217 -13.24 7.82 9.77
N GLU A 218 -14.53 7.58 9.99
CA GLU A 218 -15.24 8.06 11.17
C GLU A 218 -14.76 7.38 12.47
N GLN A 219 -14.44 6.08 12.44
CA GLN A 219 -13.87 5.40 13.61
C GLN A 219 -12.50 5.99 13.99
N VAL A 220 -11.71 6.42 13.01
CA VAL A 220 -10.43 7.11 13.24
C VAL A 220 -10.68 8.52 13.82
N ARG A 221 -11.57 9.32 13.22
CA ARG A 221 -11.90 10.67 13.71
C ARG A 221 -12.43 10.67 15.15
N ARG A 222 -13.22 9.65 15.50
CA ARG A 222 -13.74 9.42 16.86
C ARG A 222 -12.72 8.82 17.82
N ARG A 223 -11.49 8.55 17.37
CA ARG A 223 -10.41 7.92 18.17
C ARG A 223 -10.83 6.56 18.75
N LYS A 224 -11.68 5.83 18.04
CA LYS A 224 -12.01 4.44 18.36
C LYS A 224 -10.85 3.52 17.98
N VAL A 225 -10.27 3.77 16.80
CA VAL A 225 -8.99 3.22 16.37
C VAL A 225 -8.05 4.35 15.95
N ASP A 226 -6.75 4.11 16.02
CA ASP A 226 -5.72 5.11 15.73
C ASP A 226 -5.44 5.27 14.24
N GLY A 227 -5.94 4.34 13.42
CA GLY A 227 -5.83 4.33 11.98
C GLY A 227 -6.64 3.19 11.38
N ALA A 228 -7.07 3.36 10.14
CA ALA A 228 -7.68 2.34 9.30
C ALA A 228 -7.15 2.53 7.87
N LEU A 229 -6.99 1.43 7.14
CA LEU A 229 -6.52 1.43 5.75
C LEU A 229 -7.36 0.47 4.91
N PHE A 230 -7.54 0.83 3.66
CA PHE A 230 -8.18 0.09 2.59
C PHE A 230 -7.22 0.04 1.39
N LEU A 231 -7.03 -1.16 0.83
CA LEU A 231 -6.29 -1.45 -0.39
C LEU A 231 -7.11 -2.43 -1.23
N ALA A 232 -7.49 -2.07 -2.47
CA ALA A 232 -8.19 -3.01 -3.35
C ALA A 232 -7.27 -4.19 -3.72
N ASN A 233 -7.75 -5.42 -3.60
CA ASN A 233 -7.00 -6.64 -3.92
C ASN A 233 -7.33 -7.06 -5.35
N HIS A 234 -6.34 -7.63 -6.05
CA HIS A 234 -6.43 -8.19 -7.40
C HIS A 234 -7.38 -7.44 -8.36
N PRO A 235 -7.23 -6.10 -8.51
CA PRO A 235 -8.29 -5.21 -8.98
C PRO A 235 -8.71 -5.45 -10.44
N ALA A 236 -7.80 -5.90 -11.31
CA ALA A 236 -8.15 -6.20 -12.70
C ALA A 236 -8.57 -7.66 -12.93
N ARG A 237 -8.43 -8.56 -11.94
CA ARG A 237 -8.57 -10.01 -12.12
C ARG A 237 -9.91 -10.40 -12.73
N ARG A 238 -11.01 -9.86 -12.19
CA ARG A 238 -12.37 -10.05 -12.72
C ARG A 238 -12.86 -8.90 -13.60
N GLY A 239 -12.05 -7.84 -13.70
CA GLY A 239 -12.37 -6.63 -14.45
C GLY A 239 -13.64 -5.92 -13.97
N ILE A 240 -14.00 -6.07 -12.69
CA ILE A 240 -15.22 -5.49 -12.12
C ILE A 240 -14.95 -4.13 -11.46
N ASP A 241 -13.77 -3.92 -10.87
CA ASP A 241 -13.37 -2.66 -10.25
C ASP A 241 -13.27 -1.55 -11.32
N SER A 242 -14.30 -0.72 -11.45
CA SER A 242 -14.34 0.30 -12.49
C SER A 242 -13.49 1.54 -12.16
N PRO A 243 -13.04 2.31 -13.16
CA PRO A 243 -12.24 3.51 -12.91
C PRO A 243 -12.97 4.58 -12.08
N HIS A 244 -14.29 4.71 -12.21
CA HIS A 244 -15.05 5.68 -11.42
C HIS A 244 -15.22 5.20 -9.97
N GLU A 245 -15.41 3.91 -9.72
CA GLU A 245 -15.47 3.36 -8.37
C GLU A 245 -14.16 3.57 -7.63
N ILE A 246 -13.00 3.30 -8.27
CA ILE A 246 -11.68 3.54 -7.65
C ILE A 246 -11.51 5.01 -7.25
N ARG A 247 -11.96 5.94 -8.09
CA ARG A 247 -11.98 7.38 -7.75
C ARG A 247 -12.93 7.69 -6.60
N ASN A 248 -14.13 7.11 -6.61
CA ASN A 248 -15.13 7.30 -5.58
C ASN A 248 -14.67 6.75 -4.22
N TRP A 249 -13.97 5.61 -4.19
CA TRP A 249 -13.36 5.06 -2.99
C TRP A 249 -12.31 6.01 -2.43
N ARG A 250 -11.43 6.53 -3.31
CA ARG A 250 -10.43 7.50 -2.92
C ARG A 250 -11.05 8.78 -2.37
N ASP A 251 -12.11 9.28 -3.00
CA ASP A 251 -12.82 10.50 -2.59
C ASP A 251 -13.65 10.30 -1.31
N ALA A 252 -14.05 9.07 -1.00
CA ALA A 252 -14.82 8.75 0.20
C ALA A 252 -14.04 9.06 1.48
N ASP A 253 -12.78 8.63 1.56
CA ASP A 253 -11.83 9.07 2.60
C ASP A 253 -10.37 8.78 2.16
N PRO A 254 -9.61 9.79 1.69
CA PRO A 254 -8.22 9.65 1.25
C PRO A 254 -7.22 9.19 2.33
N THR A 255 -7.62 9.22 3.60
CA THR A 255 -6.79 8.74 4.71
C THR A 255 -6.97 7.26 4.99
N VAL A 256 -8.03 6.65 4.44
CA VAL A 256 -8.37 5.22 4.56
C VAL A 256 -8.13 4.51 3.24
N ALA A 257 -8.76 4.95 2.14
CA ALA A 257 -8.62 4.34 0.82
C ALA A 257 -7.34 4.79 0.15
N ILE A 258 -6.27 4.02 0.33
CA ILE A 258 -4.92 4.48 0.01
C ILE A 258 -4.38 3.94 -1.31
N GLY A 259 -4.91 2.85 -1.83
CA GLY A 259 -4.31 2.20 -3.00
C GLY A 259 -4.93 0.86 -3.36
N MET A 260 -4.12 0.08 -4.06
CA MET A 260 -4.44 -1.26 -4.52
C MET A 260 -3.20 -2.16 -4.44
N GLU A 261 -3.45 -3.45 -4.45
CA GLU A 261 -2.48 -4.44 -4.81
C GLU A 261 -2.01 -4.21 -6.26
N GLY A 262 -0.74 -3.86 -6.41
CA GLY A 262 -0.12 -3.67 -7.71
C GLY A 262 0.42 -4.95 -8.33
N ALA A 263 0.70 -5.98 -7.54
CA ALA A 263 0.95 -7.33 -8.02
C ALA A 263 0.17 -8.32 -7.16
N PRO A 264 -0.67 -9.18 -7.77
CA PRO A 264 -1.45 -10.18 -7.07
C PRO A 264 -0.59 -11.13 -6.22
N GLY A 265 -1.18 -11.72 -5.19
CA GLY A 265 -0.70 -12.96 -4.60
C GLY A 265 -0.75 -14.14 -5.58
N HIS A 266 -0.86 -15.37 -5.09
CA HIS A 266 -0.98 -16.58 -5.94
C HIS A 266 0.07 -16.70 -7.07
N GLN A 267 1.28 -16.20 -6.84
CA GLN A 267 2.31 -16.11 -7.89
C GLN A 267 2.83 -17.50 -8.31
N ALA A 268 2.74 -18.52 -7.44
CA ALA A 268 3.14 -19.89 -7.75
C ALA A 268 2.18 -20.57 -8.74
N ALA A 269 0.97 -20.04 -8.94
CA ALA A 269 0.00 -20.58 -9.88
C ALA A 269 0.50 -20.61 -11.34
N GLY A 270 1.43 -19.72 -11.69
CA GLY A 270 2.06 -19.64 -13.01
C GLY A 270 3.17 -20.68 -13.27
N ILE A 271 3.60 -21.43 -12.25
CA ILE A 271 4.64 -22.46 -12.39
C ILE A 271 4.12 -23.57 -13.33
N PRO A 272 4.83 -23.91 -14.42
CA PRO A 272 4.38 -24.92 -15.38
C PRO A 272 4.19 -26.31 -14.77
N ALA A 273 3.17 -27.02 -15.25
CA ALA A 273 3.02 -28.45 -14.97
C ALA A 273 4.20 -29.26 -15.57
N PRO A 274 4.62 -30.38 -14.95
CA PRO A 274 4.05 -31.01 -13.75
C PRO A 274 4.60 -30.45 -12.42
N ASN A 275 5.52 -29.48 -12.47
CA ASN A 275 6.21 -28.99 -11.28
C ASN A 275 5.36 -27.98 -10.49
N GLY A 276 4.40 -27.33 -11.14
CA GLY A 276 3.43 -26.44 -10.50
C GLY A 276 2.00 -26.68 -10.97
N ARG A 277 1.10 -25.75 -10.61
CA ARG A 277 -0.31 -25.77 -10.97
C ARG A 277 -0.56 -25.70 -12.49
N GLY A 278 0.35 -25.09 -13.25
CA GLY A 278 0.17 -24.86 -14.69
C GLY A 278 -0.99 -23.91 -15.03
N GLY A 279 -1.36 -23.02 -14.10
CA GLY A 279 -2.45 -22.06 -14.25
C GLY A 279 -1.96 -20.67 -14.69
N ALA A 280 -2.84 -19.67 -14.57
CA ALA A 280 -2.44 -18.27 -14.70
C ALA A 280 -1.68 -17.82 -13.46
N ARG A 281 -0.55 -17.12 -13.65
CA ARG A 281 0.14 -16.42 -12.57
C ARG A 281 -0.81 -15.40 -11.92
N GLY A 282 -0.84 -15.34 -10.60
CA GLY A 282 -1.80 -14.50 -9.87
C GLY A 282 -3.24 -15.02 -9.82
N LEU A 283 -3.52 -16.20 -10.40
CA LEU A 283 -4.88 -16.67 -10.71
C LEU A 283 -5.67 -15.71 -11.60
N TYR A 284 -4.98 -14.98 -12.47
CA TYR A 284 -5.62 -14.11 -13.47
C TYR A 284 -6.03 -14.97 -14.69
N ASP A 285 -6.97 -15.88 -14.50
CA ASP A 285 -7.48 -16.80 -15.54
C ASP A 285 -8.92 -16.49 -16.00
N ASN A 286 -9.53 -15.45 -15.43
CA ASN A 286 -10.88 -15.01 -15.77
C ASN A 286 -11.00 -14.47 -17.21
N SER A 287 -12.26 -14.25 -17.59
CA SER A 287 -12.71 -13.56 -18.81
C SER A 287 -13.76 -12.52 -18.44
N PRO A 288 -14.02 -11.52 -19.31
CA PRO A 288 -15.10 -10.56 -19.08
C PRO A 288 -16.44 -11.25 -18.81
N SER A 289 -17.18 -10.69 -17.86
CA SER A 289 -18.53 -11.09 -17.49
C SER A 289 -19.51 -9.92 -17.66
N ALA A 290 -20.81 -10.15 -17.42
CA ALA A 290 -21.80 -9.09 -17.43
C ALA A 290 -21.58 -8.02 -16.35
N ALA A 291 -20.84 -8.35 -15.28
CA ALA A 291 -20.47 -7.40 -14.22
C ALA A 291 -19.16 -6.67 -14.52
N SER A 292 -18.42 -7.06 -15.56
CA SER A 292 -17.12 -6.47 -15.85
C SER A 292 -17.29 -5.09 -16.49
N PHE A 293 -16.43 -4.14 -16.11
CA PHE A 293 -16.33 -2.84 -16.74
C PHE A 293 -15.97 -3.00 -18.22
N ALA A 294 -16.89 -2.58 -19.10
CA ALA A 294 -16.81 -2.84 -20.53
C ALA A 294 -15.58 -2.22 -21.23
N GLY A 295 -14.96 -1.20 -20.62
CA GLY A 295 -13.78 -0.54 -21.17
C GLY A 295 -12.48 -1.32 -21.01
N TYR A 296 -12.44 -2.37 -20.18
CA TYR A 296 -11.21 -3.11 -19.95
C TYR A 296 -10.84 -4.05 -21.11
N PRO A 297 -9.57 -4.04 -21.57
CA PRO A 297 -9.10 -4.93 -22.61
C PRO A 297 -8.95 -6.37 -22.07
N LEU A 298 -8.90 -7.37 -22.95
CA LEU A 298 -8.73 -8.77 -22.54
C LEU A 298 -7.40 -8.99 -21.80
N GLU A 299 -6.38 -8.22 -22.14
CA GLU A 299 -5.07 -8.25 -21.51
C GLU A 299 -5.09 -7.76 -20.06
N SER A 300 -6.18 -7.14 -19.59
CA SER A 300 -6.33 -6.76 -18.17
C SER A 300 -6.57 -7.96 -17.25
N TYR A 301 -7.10 -9.06 -17.80
CA TYR A 301 -7.40 -10.29 -17.08
C TYR A 301 -6.17 -11.19 -16.95
N ARG A 302 -4.96 -10.66 -17.14
CA ARG A 302 -3.68 -11.37 -17.08
C ARG A 302 -2.67 -10.50 -16.36
N THR A 303 -1.74 -11.13 -15.66
CA THR A 303 -0.59 -10.42 -15.10
C THR A 303 0.44 -10.10 -16.18
N TRP A 304 1.25 -9.09 -15.91
CA TRP A 304 2.33 -8.61 -16.75
C TRP A 304 3.62 -8.59 -15.91
N GLY A 305 4.50 -9.57 -16.11
CA GLY A 305 5.65 -9.76 -15.23
C GLY A 305 5.25 -10.06 -13.77
N GLY A 306 4.07 -10.65 -13.59
CA GLY A 306 3.44 -10.91 -12.29
C GLY A 306 2.73 -9.71 -11.67
N PHE A 307 2.75 -8.53 -12.29
CA PHE A 307 2.04 -7.35 -11.82
C PHE A 307 0.64 -7.25 -12.44
N ASP A 308 -0.29 -6.63 -11.71
CA ASP A 308 -1.60 -6.29 -12.22
C ASP A 308 -1.48 -5.35 -13.44
N TRP A 309 -2.37 -5.53 -14.42
CA TRP A 309 -2.42 -4.73 -15.64
C TRP A 309 -2.47 -3.22 -15.37
N MET A 310 -3.21 -2.77 -14.36
CA MET A 310 -3.32 -1.36 -13.98
C MET A 310 -1.97 -0.77 -13.55
N THR A 311 -1.11 -1.58 -12.92
CA THR A 311 0.23 -1.17 -12.46
C THR A 311 1.27 -1.25 -13.59
N ALA A 312 1.18 -2.30 -14.41
CA ALA A 312 2.13 -2.57 -15.47
C ALA A 312 1.99 -1.63 -16.68
N THR A 313 0.77 -1.14 -16.94
CA THR A 313 0.48 -0.30 -18.10
C THR A 313 0.92 1.13 -17.87
N VAL A 314 2.07 1.51 -18.45
CA VAL A 314 2.53 2.91 -18.50
C VAL A 314 1.54 3.75 -19.32
N GLY A 315 0.97 4.76 -18.69
CA GLY A 315 -0.11 5.58 -19.23
C GLY A 315 -1.51 5.01 -19.01
N GLY A 316 -1.65 3.92 -18.24
CA GLY A 316 -2.93 3.28 -17.91
C GLY A 316 -3.64 3.90 -16.71
N LEU A 317 -4.49 3.12 -16.04
CA LEU A 317 -5.40 3.60 -14.99
C LEU A 317 -4.64 4.20 -13.80
N TRP A 318 -3.59 3.52 -13.33
CA TRP A 318 -2.80 4.04 -12.22
C TRP A 318 -2.23 5.41 -12.54
N ASP A 319 -1.62 5.57 -13.72
CA ASP A 319 -1.10 6.85 -14.19
C ASP A 319 -2.20 7.90 -14.40
N SER A 320 -3.41 7.50 -14.82
CA SER A 320 -4.58 8.39 -14.89
C SER A 320 -4.91 9.01 -13.53
N LEU A 321 -4.93 8.21 -12.46
CA LEU A 321 -5.15 8.70 -11.09
C LEU A 321 -4.01 9.64 -10.65
N LEU A 322 -2.76 9.26 -10.92
CA LEU A 322 -1.60 10.08 -10.56
C LEU A 322 -1.56 11.44 -11.29
N SER A 323 -1.96 11.46 -12.57
CA SER A 323 -2.12 12.68 -13.38
C SER A 323 -3.19 13.62 -12.84
N GLU A 324 -4.22 13.10 -12.18
CA GLU A 324 -5.21 13.92 -11.48
C GLU A 324 -4.67 14.54 -10.18
N GLY A 325 -3.48 14.14 -9.74
CA GLY A 325 -2.94 14.48 -8.42
C GLY A 325 -3.52 13.59 -7.31
N ARG A 326 -4.18 12.48 -7.66
CA ARG A 326 -4.72 11.52 -6.68
C ARG A 326 -3.59 10.61 -6.25
N ALA A 327 -3.28 10.67 -4.97
CA ALA A 327 -2.47 9.64 -4.34
C ALA A 327 -3.21 8.30 -4.44
N TRP A 328 -2.62 7.30 -5.08
CA TRP A 328 -3.14 5.94 -5.16
C TRP A 328 -1.94 5.01 -5.25
N TRP A 329 -1.75 4.21 -4.20
CA TRP A 329 -0.51 3.48 -3.97
C TRP A 329 -0.59 2.05 -4.46
N VAL A 330 0.55 1.52 -4.91
CA VAL A 330 0.69 0.10 -5.20
C VAL A 330 1.41 -0.61 -4.06
N THR A 331 0.89 -1.77 -3.68
CA THR A 331 1.48 -2.74 -2.75
C THR A 331 1.63 -4.11 -3.44
N VAL A 332 2.24 -5.08 -2.77
CA VAL A 332 2.23 -6.50 -3.17
C VAL A 332 2.05 -7.36 -1.94
N ASN A 333 1.43 -8.53 -2.11
CA ASN A 333 1.16 -9.46 -1.03
C ASN A 333 1.35 -10.92 -1.50
N SER A 334 1.08 -11.88 -0.64
CA SER A 334 1.14 -13.31 -0.98
C SER A 334 -0.21 -13.91 -1.36
N ASP A 335 -1.30 -13.33 -0.85
CA ASP A 335 -2.65 -13.89 -0.85
C ASP A 335 -2.61 -15.36 -0.38
N SER A 336 -1.89 -15.58 0.73
CA SER A 336 -1.49 -16.93 1.15
C SER A 336 -2.63 -17.66 1.83
N HIS A 337 -3.09 -18.74 1.20
CA HIS A 337 -4.13 -19.64 1.69
C HIS A 337 -3.61 -21.07 1.86
N VAL A 338 -3.05 -21.62 0.77
CA VAL A 338 -2.49 -22.97 0.66
C VAL A 338 -1.20 -22.86 -0.15
N ASN A 339 -0.06 -23.18 0.48
CA ASN A 339 1.24 -22.82 -0.07
C ASN A 339 1.85 -23.93 -0.92
N TYR A 340 2.43 -23.52 -2.05
CA TYR A 340 3.17 -24.38 -2.97
C TYR A 340 4.33 -25.09 -2.26
N LEU A 341 4.44 -26.40 -2.50
CA LEU A 341 5.38 -27.35 -1.90
C LEU A 341 5.21 -27.61 -0.40
N ASP A 342 4.21 -27.03 0.25
CA ASP A 342 3.88 -27.41 1.62
C ASP A 342 3.36 -28.85 1.70
N GLN A 343 3.51 -29.46 2.87
CA GLN A 343 3.18 -30.87 3.13
C GLN A 343 2.12 -31.06 4.20
N SER A 344 1.36 -30.02 4.50
CA SER A 344 0.21 -30.09 5.40
C SER A 344 -1.11 -30.03 4.64
N GLU A 345 -2.14 -30.54 5.28
CA GLU A 345 -3.55 -30.37 4.88
C GLU A 345 -4.34 -29.86 6.09
N ARG A 346 -5.52 -29.29 5.86
CA ARG A 346 -6.44 -28.91 6.94
C ARG A 346 -6.71 -30.10 7.88
N GLY A 347 -6.84 -29.83 9.18
CA GLY A 347 -7.11 -30.89 10.15
C GLY A 347 -8.47 -31.56 9.93
N PRO A 348 -8.62 -32.85 10.29
CA PRO A 348 -9.84 -33.60 10.04
C PRO A 348 -11.00 -33.18 10.96
N GLY A 349 -12.23 -33.35 10.47
CA GLY A 349 -13.43 -33.36 11.32
C GLY A 349 -14.03 -32.00 11.72
N GLY A 350 -13.62 -30.89 11.09
CA GLY A 350 -14.23 -29.57 11.32
C GLY A 350 -15.23 -29.16 10.23
N ALA A 351 -16.18 -28.30 10.60
CA ALA A 351 -17.15 -27.72 9.68
C ALA A 351 -17.08 -26.20 9.75
N PHE A 352 -16.48 -25.56 8.74
CA PHE A 352 -16.22 -24.11 8.74
C PHE A 352 -17.48 -23.28 9.04
N GLU A 353 -18.61 -23.59 8.41
CA GLU A 353 -19.87 -22.86 8.62
C GLU A 353 -20.39 -22.93 10.06
N ALA A 354 -20.08 -24.00 10.80
CA ALA A 354 -20.48 -24.16 12.19
C ALA A 354 -19.45 -23.55 13.16
N ASP A 355 -18.16 -23.75 12.84
CA ASP A 355 -17.06 -23.46 13.76
C ASP A 355 -16.42 -22.08 13.51
N GLY A 356 -16.65 -21.47 12.35
CA GLY A 356 -15.97 -20.25 11.89
C GLY A 356 -14.46 -20.43 11.68
N ARG A 357 -13.96 -21.68 11.69
CA ARG A 357 -12.57 -22.05 11.40
C ARG A 357 -12.45 -23.54 11.08
N TYR A 358 -11.38 -23.93 10.40
CA TYR A 358 -10.95 -25.32 10.30
C TYR A 358 -10.08 -25.74 11.50
N PRO A 359 -9.98 -27.06 11.78
CA PRO A 359 -9.03 -27.59 12.75
C PRO A 359 -7.59 -27.40 12.28
N ASP A 360 -6.66 -27.36 13.25
CA ASP A 360 -5.24 -27.15 13.01
C ASP A 360 -4.69 -28.10 11.92
N PRO A 361 -3.84 -27.60 11.01
CA PRO A 361 -3.32 -28.38 9.90
C PRO A 361 -2.49 -29.58 10.38
N VAL A 362 -2.60 -30.68 9.65
CA VAL A 362 -1.88 -31.94 9.93
C VAL A 362 -0.84 -32.20 8.85
N TYR A 363 0.33 -32.66 9.26
CA TYR A 363 1.38 -33.07 8.33
C TYR A 363 0.99 -34.38 7.64
N THR A 364 0.99 -34.38 6.30
CA THR A 364 0.64 -35.55 5.49
C THR A 364 1.86 -36.16 4.79
N GLY A 365 2.98 -35.44 4.73
CA GLY A 365 4.19 -35.84 4.02
C GLY A 365 4.05 -35.84 2.49
N LYS A 366 2.91 -35.37 1.97
CA LYS A 366 2.66 -35.24 0.53
C LYS A 366 2.92 -33.81 0.10
N VAL A 367 3.83 -33.61 -0.84
CA VAL A 367 4.14 -32.30 -1.41
C VAL A 367 2.96 -31.81 -2.25
N ASN A 368 2.44 -30.63 -1.95
CA ASN A 368 1.40 -29.99 -2.74
C ASN A 368 2.02 -29.12 -3.88
N THR A 369 2.15 -29.69 -5.08
CA THR A 369 2.63 -28.95 -6.26
C THR A 369 1.53 -28.17 -6.98
N THR A 370 0.25 -28.35 -6.62
CA THR A 370 -0.89 -27.73 -7.31
C THR A 370 -1.42 -26.48 -6.61
N ALA A 371 -0.95 -26.21 -5.40
CA ALA A 371 -1.15 -24.94 -4.70
C ALA A 371 -0.62 -23.75 -5.52
N GLY A 372 -1.35 -22.64 -5.49
CA GLY A 372 -1.04 -21.43 -6.26
C GLY A 372 -0.19 -20.41 -5.49
N ASP A 373 0.01 -20.62 -4.19
CA ASP A 373 0.44 -19.55 -3.31
C ASP A 373 1.88 -19.74 -2.87
N PHE A 374 2.51 -18.65 -2.47
CA PHE A 374 3.74 -18.71 -1.69
C PHE A 374 3.46 -18.22 -0.28
N TRP A 375 4.26 -18.71 0.67
CA TRP A 375 4.25 -18.16 2.02
C TRP A 375 4.51 -16.64 2.01
N PRO A 376 3.98 -15.90 3.01
CA PRO A 376 4.22 -14.45 3.12
C PRO A 376 5.71 -14.12 3.06
N GLY A 377 6.10 -13.16 2.21
CA GLY A 377 7.50 -12.72 2.06
C GLY A 377 8.44 -13.69 1.34
N TYR A 378 7.98 -14.89 0.96
CA TYR A 378 8.77 -15.85 0.20
C TYR A 378 9.04 -15.35 -1.22
N TYR A 379 8.10 -14.61 -1.82
CA TYR A 379 8.23 -14.09 -3.18
C TYR A 379 8.04 -12.56 -3.24
N GLY A 380 6.83 -12.06 -2.95
CA GLY A 380 6.50 -10.64 -2.97
C GLY A 380 6.80 -9.95 -1.64
N ARG A 381 7.21 -8.67 -1.67
CA ARG A 381 7.38 -7.84 -0.47
C ARG A 381 6.91 -6.41 -0.69
N THR A 382 6.11 -5.89 0.24
CA THR A 382 5.83 -4.46 0.36
C THR A 382 6.83 -3.81 1.33
N ASN A 383 7.72 -2.96 0.85
CA ASN A 383 8.73 -2.29 1.66
C ASN A 383 8.28 -0.86 2.00
N VAL A 384 8.07 -0.58 3.29
CA VAL A 384 7.49 0.67 3.78
C VAL A 384 8.55 1.51 4.49
N GLY A 385 8.69 2.77 4.07
CA GLY A 385 9.55 3.76 4.73
C GLY A 385 8.91 4.26 6.02
N ALA A 386 9.21 3.61 7.15
CA ALA A 386 8.69 3.93 8.46
C ALA A 386 9.66 4.80 9.28
N THR A 387 9.12 5.63 10.17
CA THR A 387 9.93 6.47 11.08
C THR A 387 10.43 5.71 12.31
N SER A 388 9.79 4.58 12.63
CA SER A 388 10.14 3.67 13.73
C SER A 388 9.58 2.27 13.44
N PHE A 389 9.97 1.29 14.24
CA PHE A 389 9.33 -0.03 14.24
C PHE A 389 8.07 0.02 15.12
N SER A 390 6.94 0.44 14.55
CA SER A 390 5.66 0.48 15.24
C SER A 390 4.49 0.38 14.27
N TYR A 391 3.34 -0.11 14.75
CA TYR A 391 2.11 -0.22 13.97
C TYR A 391 1.73 1.11 13.29
N ARG A 392 1.71 2.20 14.06
CA ARG A 392 1.44 3.55 13.54
C ARG A 392 2.43 3.96 12.45
N ALA A 393 3.73 3.74 12.63
CA ALA A 393 4.73 4.16 11.66
C ALA A 393 4.64 3.40 10.33
N VAL A 394 4.27 2.11 10.34
CA VAL A 394 3.95 1.35 9.13
C VAL A 394 2.73 1.94 8.43
N MET A 395 1.62 2.13 9.15
CA MET A 395 0.39 2.69 8.56
C MET A 395 0.60 4.11 8.00
N ASP A 396 1.37 4.95 8.69
CA ASP A 396 1.71 6.30 8.23
C ASP A 396 2.66 6.28 7.03
N GLY A 397 3.52 5.26 6.92
CA GLY A 397 4.35 5.00 5.74
C GLY A 397 3.53 4.61 4.52
N LEU A 398 2.62 3.65 4.69
CA LEU A 398 1.67 3.22 3.66
C LEU A 398 0.79 4.38 3.20
N ARG A 399 0.16 5.11 4.13
CA ARG A 399 -0.71 6.26 3.80
C ARG A 399 0.03 7.35 3.05
N ALA A 400 1.28 7.60 3.41
CA ALA A 400 2.12 8.59 2.74
C ALA A 400 2.73 8.11 1.42
N GLY A 401 2.50 6.86 1.00
CA GLY A 401 3.04 6.32 -0.23
C GLY A 401 4.55 6.11 -0.21
N ARG A 402 5.19 6.06 0.98
CA ARG A 402 6.61 5.73 1.13
C ARG A 402 6.83 4.24 0.94
N VAL A 403 6.58 3.76 -0.27
CA VAL A 403 6.52 2.33 -0.57
C VAL A 403 7.27 2.04 -1.87
N TRP A 404 8.03 0.96 -1.84
CA TRP A 404 8.44 0.24 -3.03
C TRP A 404 8.19 -1.25 -2.82
N VAL A 405 7.96 -1.95 -3.91
CA VAL A 405 7.57 -3.36 -3.91
C VAL A 405 8.48 -4.15 -4.81
N ASP A 406 8.73 -5.41 -4.49
CA ASP A 406 9.55 -6.27 -5.34
C ASP A 406 9.15 -7.73 -5.30
N HIS A 407 9.49 -8.42 -6.40
CA HIS A 407 9.42 -9.86 -6.54
C HIS A 407 10.79 -10.51 -6.36
N GLY A 408 10.81 -11.65 -5.70
CA GLY A 408 11.96 -12.55 -5.61
C GLY A 408 13.20 -11.95 -4.95
N ARG A 409 13.03 -10.90 -4.15
CA ARG A 409 14.12 -10.16 -3.49
C ARG A 409 15.12 -9.56 -4.48
N LEU A 410 14.63 -9.06 -5.61
CA LEU A 410 15.42 -8.52 -6.73
C LEU A 410 16.43 -7.45 -6.26
N ILE A 411 16.05 -6.64 -5.27
CA ILE A 411 16.91 -5.61 -4.67
C ILE A 411 16.90 -5.69 -3.13
N LYS A 412 17.96 -5.18 -2.50
CA LYS A 412 18.08 -5.14 -1.02
C LYS A 412 17.52 -3.87 -0.42
N GLY A 413 17.63 -2.76 -1.14
CA GLY A 413 17.21 -1.46 -0.66
C GLY A 413 17.19 -0.43 -1.78
N LEU A 414 16.35 0.58 -1.60
CA LEU A 414 16.14 1.66 -2.55
C LEU A 414 15.93 2.97 -1.78
N ASP A 415 16.63 4.03 -2.18
CA ASP A 415 16.33 5.41 -1.80
C ASP A 415 16.27 6.25 -3.08
N ALA A 416 15.08 6.75 -3.38
CA ALA A 416 14.82 7.61 -4.52
C ALA A 416 14.23 8.94 -4.03
N ARG A 417 14.81 10.03 -4.52
CA ARG A 417 14.48 11.39 -4.08
C ARG A 417 14.49 12.37 -5.23
N VAL A 418 13.60 13.36 -5.17
CA VAL A 418 13.64 14.52 -6.07
C VAL A 418 14.07 15.76 -5.31
N ARG A 419 15.02 16.52 -5.86
CA ARG A 419 15.53 17.75 -5.24
C ARG A 419 15.76 18.84 -6.28
N VAL A 420 16.04 20.06 -5.79
CA VAL A 420 16.56 21.14 -6.64
C VAL A 420 17.92 20.72 -7.20
N ALA A 421 18.12 20.93 -8.50
CA ALA A 421 19.34 20.52 -9.19
C ALA A 421 20.58 21.13 -8.52
N GLY A 422 21.62 20.31 -8.32
CA GLY A 422 22.86 20.74 -7.65
C GLY A 422 22.81 20.85 -6.13
N ASP A 423 21.66 20.66 -5.47
CA ASP A 423 21.59 20.62 -4.00
C ASP A 423 22.20 19.31 -3.47
N ARG A 424 23.33 19.38 -2.76
CA ARG A 424 24.08 18.20 -2.28
C ARG A 424 23.99 17.98 -0.77
N ARG A 425 23.11 18.67 -0.06
CA ARG A 425 22.96 18.49 1.39
C ARG A 425 22.42 17.08 1.70
N ALA A 426 22.92 16.44 2.76
CA ALA A 426 22.59 15.05 3.09
C ALA A 426 21.11 14.81 3.44
N ALA A 427 20.37 15.85 3.83
CA ALA A 427 18.96 15.79 4.21
C ALA A 427 18.01 16.36 3.14
N THR A 428 18.48 16.66 1.92
CA THR A 428 17.64 17.27 0.89
C THR A 428 17.01 16.26 -0.04
N GLY A 429 15.87 16.66 -0.59
CA GLY A 429 15.09 15.88 -1.53
C GLY A 429 13.84 15.27 -0.90
N THR A 430 12.78 15.31 -1.69
CA THR A 430 11.48 14.72 -1.40
C THR A 430 11.55 13.22 -1.70
N PRO A 431 11.23 12.34 -0.74
CA PRO A 431 11.22 10.88 -0.92
C PRO A 431 9.96 10.39 -1.65
N LEU A 432 9.92 9.09 -1.94
CA LEU A 432 8.73 8.37 -2.47
C LEU A 432 7.43 8.78 -1.75
N GLY A 433 6.35 8.93 -2.52
CA GLY A 433 5.03 9.38 -2.05
C GLY A 433 4.94 10.86 -1.70
N GLY A 434 6.06 11.58 -1.68
CA GLY A 434 6.13 12.99 -1.34
C GLY A 434 5.88 13.94 -2.52
N VAL A 435 5.77 15.23 -2.19
CA VAL A 435 5.61 16.32 -3.15
C VAL A 435 6.72 17.35 -3.00
N LEU A 436 7.50 17.58 -4.05
CA LEU A 436 8.45 18.69 -4.12
C LEU A 436 7.75 19.94 -4.66
N HIS A 437 7.63 20.96 -3.83
CA HIS A 437 7.15 22.28 -4.26
C HIS A 437 8.32 23.23 -4.55
N VAL A 438 8.44 23.73 -5.77
CA VAL A 438 9.48 24.70 -6.20
C VAL A 438 8.88 25.80 -7.09
N ARG A 439 9.60 26.91 -7.28
CA ARG A 439 9.13 27.97 -8.20
C ARG A 439 9.18 27.46 -9.64
N ARG A 440 8.24 27.89 -10.50
CA ARG A 440 8.31 27.64 -11.95
C ARG A 440 9.69 28.07 -12.50
N GLY A 441 10.24 27.28 -13.41
CA GLY A 441 11.58 27.48 -13.99
C GLY A 441 12.73 26.97 -13.12
N THR A 442 12.48 26.48 -11.89
CA THR A 442 13.51 25.86 -11.04
C THR A 442 13.95 24.53 -11.64
N ALA A 443 15.26 24.35 -11.81
CA ALA A 443 15.82 23.07 -12.25
C ALA A 443 15.74 22.03 -11.13
N THR A 444 15.31 20.81 -11.45
CA THR A 444 15.20 19.68 -10.50
C THR A 444 15.94 18.45 -11.02
N GLU A 445 16.31 17.56 -10.11
CA GLU A 445 16.96 16.29 -10.42
C GLU A 445 16.37 15.16 -9.55
N LEU A 446 16.28 13.97 -10.14
CA LEU A 446 16.04 12.73 -9.43
C LEU A 446 17.40 12.14 -9.03
N THR A 447 17.52 11.67 -7.80
CA THR A 447 18.63 10.83 -7.32
C THR A 447 18.11 9.47 -6.90
N VAL A 448 18.78 8.40 -7.34
CA VAL A 448 18.42 7.02 -7.02
C VAL A 448 19.66 6.27 -6.54
N GLU A 449 19.53 5.63 -5.39
CA GLU A 449 20.50 4.70 -4.82
C GLU A 449 19.80 3.35 -4.63
N ILE A 450 20.32 2.29 -5.26
CA ILE A 450 19.81 0.93 -5.11
C ILE A 450 20.93 0.00 -4.67
N ASP A 451 20.76 -0.64 -3.52
CA ASP A 451 21.65 -1.70 -3.06
C ASP A 451 21.23 -3.03 -3.72
N LEU A 452 22.15 -3.62 -4.49
CA LEU A 452 21.89 -4.80 -5.32
C LEU A 452 22.01 -6.10 -4.51
N GLN A 453 21.24 -7.12 -4.88
CA GLN A 453 21.23 -8.39 -4.16
C GLN A 453 22.59 -9.11 -4.24
N ASP A 454 23.03 -9.63 -3.10
CA ASP A 454 24.28 -10.39 -2.95
C ASP A 454 24.05 -11.73 -2.23
N ARG A 455 22.78 -12.12 -2.06
CA ARG A 455 22.38 -13.38 -1.44
C ARG A 455 21.36 -14.12 -2.28
N PRO A 456 21.35 -15.46 -2.18
CA PRO A 456 20.28 -16.24 -2.76
C PRO A 456 18.92 -15.77 -2.24
N ASN A 457 17.95 -15.67 -3.15
CA ASN A 457 16.55 -15.61 -2.77
C ASN A 457 16.06 -17.00 -2.37
N TRP A 458 14.76 -17.12 -2.11
CA TRP A 458 14.20 -18.37 -1.61
C TRP A 458 14.12 -19.49 -2.67
N ALA A 459 14.23 -19.16 -3.96
CA ALA A 459 14.49 -20.11 -5.05
C ALA A 459 15.98 -20.44 -5.26
N GLN A 460 16.85 -20.10 -4.30
CA GLN A 460 18.26 -20.52 -4.23
C GLN A 460 19.17 -19.96 -5.32
N PHE A 461 18.85 -18.80 -5.90
CA PHE A 461 19.77 -18.05 -6.78
C PHE A 461 19.88 -16.59 -6.37
N ILE A 462 20.99 -15.94 -6.69
CA ILE A 462 21.15 -14.49 -6.47
C ILE A 462 20.41 -13.77 -7.62
N PRO A 463 19.29 -13.08 -7.37
CA PRO A 463 18.62 -12.32 -8.41
C PRO A 463 19.49 -11.14 -8.84
N VAL A 464 19.46 -10.82 -10.14
CA VAL A 464 20.27 -9.76 -10.73
C VAL A 464 19.34 -8.73 -11.33
N LEU A 465 19.39 -7.50 -10.82
CA LEU A 465 18.75 -6.37 -11.45
C LEU A 465 19.51 -6.02 -12.74
N ALA A 466 18.84 -6.04 -13.88
CA ALA A 466 19.43 -5.73 -15.18
C ALA A 466 19.18 -4.27 -15.58
N ARG A 467 17.96 -3.77 -15.35
CA ARG A 467 17.55 -2.44 -15.82
C ARG A 467 16.66 -1.71 -14.83
N VAL A 468 16.78 -0.38 -14.79
CA VAL A 468 15.89 0.54 -14.07
C VAL A 468 15.35 1.61 -15.01
N ASP A 469 14.04 1.72 -15.09
CA ASP A 469 13.30 2.69 -15.89
C ASP A 469 12.85 3.87 -15.01
N VAL A 470 13.00 5.09 -15.52
CA VAL A 470 12.38 6.31 -14.99
C VAL A 470 11.15 6.60 -15.84
N ILE A 471 9.99 6.62 -15.20
CA ILE A 471 8.69 6.87 -15.84
C ILE A 471 8.20 8.23 -15.35
N VAL A 472 7.80 9.10 -16.28
CA VAL A 472 7.32 10.46 -15.98
C VAL A 472 5.98 10.68 -16.65
N GLY A 473 5.03 11.27 -15.92
CA GLY A 473 3.71 11.67 -16.42
C GLY A 473 3.36 13.10 -16.02
N SER A 474 2.56 13.77 -16.85
CA SER A 474 2.04 15.12 -16.57
C SER A 474 0.98 15.07 -15.46
N VAL A 475 0.92 16.10 -14.62
CA VAL A 475 -0.22 16.33 -13.73
C VAL A 475 -1.19 17.26 -14.43
N THR A 476 -2.32 16.72 -14.89
CA THR A 476 -3.34 17.43 -15.68
C THR A 476 -4.52 17.90 -14.85
N GLY A 477 -4.65 17.42 -13.61
CA GLY A 477 -5.85 17.62 -12.80
C GLY A 477 -6.99 16.64 -13.17
N PRO A 478 -8.19 16.82 -12.59
CA PRO A 478 -9.29 15.89 -12.72
C PRO A 478 -9.66 15.56 -14.17
N VAL A 479 -9.99 14.29 -14.42
CA VAL A 479 -10.47 13.82 -15.73
C VAL A 479 -11.91 14.29 -16.00
N ALA A 480 -12.25 14.43 -17.28
CA ALA A 480 -13.60 14.85 -17.69
C ALA A 480 -14.67 13.76 -17.48
N SER A 481 -14.28 12.48 -17.62
CA SER A 481 -15.13 11.33 -17.34
C SER A 481 -14.53 10.51 -16.22
N GLY A 482 -15.34 10.13 -15.22
CA GLY A 482 -14.91 9.26 -14.12
C GLY A 482 -14.42 7.88 -14.58
N ASP A 483 -14.79 7.47 -15.79
CA ASP A 483 -14.38 6.21 -16.42
C ASP A 483 -13.04 6.30 -17.18
N THR A 484 -12.39 7.47 -17.17
CA THR A 484 -11.09 7.63 -17.83
C THR A 484 -10.06 6.73 -17.16
N PHE A 485 -9.37 5.90 -17.93
CA PHE A 485 -8.29 5.04 -17.41
C PHE A 485 -6.98 5.23 -18.16
N THR A 486 -6.78 6.37 -18.82
CA THR A 486 -5.56 6.67 -19.57
C THR A 486 -4.92 7.98 -19.14
N ALA A 487 -3.60 8.07 -19.34
CA ALA A 487 -2.72 9.22 -19.12
C ALA A 487 -1.68 9.27 -20.25
N PRO A 488 -2.03 9.84 -21.41
CA PRO A 488 -1.26 9.69 -22.66
C PRO A 488 0.12 10.32 -22.64
N ASP A 489 0.38 11.28 -21.75
CA ASP A 489 1.69 11.94 -21.62
C ASP A 489 2.72 11.08 -20.87
N THR A 490 2.27 10.01 -20.21
CA THR A 490 3.13 9.18 -19.38
C THR A 490 3.98 8.23 -20.21
N ARG A 491 5.28 8.25 -19.96
CA ARG A 491 6.24 7.40 -20.69
C ARG A 491 7.50 7.10 -19.89
N VAL A 492 8.19 6.03 -20.28
CA VAL A 492 9.58 5.80 -19.90
C VAL A 492 10.45 6.87 -20.56
N VAL A 493 11.08 7.73 -19.75
CA VAL A 493 11.94 8.83 -20.25
C VAL A 493 13.42 8.50 -20.23
N GLN A 494 13.81 7.49 -19.44
CA GLN A 494 15.19 7.03 -19.32
C GLN A 494 15.23 5.60 -18.80
N SER A 495 16.12 4.78 -19.35
CA SER A 495 16.48 3.47 -18.78
C SER A 495 17.97 3.45 -18.43
N TYR A 496 18.31 2.81 -17.32
CA TYR A 496 19.67 2.59 -16.86
C TYR A 496 19.95 1.10 -16.81
N GLU A 497 20.92 0.65 -17.60
CA GLU A 497 21.45 -0.70 -17.51
C GLU A 497 22.38 -0.83 -16.30
N VAL A 498 22.28 -1.94 -15.59
CA VAL A 498 23.10 -2.24 -14.42
C VAL A 498 24.27 -3.09 -14.86
N SER A 499 25.49 -2.62 -14.58
CA SER A 499 26.70 -3.36 -14.94
C SER A 499 26.78 -4.70 -14.18
N PRO A 500 27.16 -5.79 -14.85
CA PRO A 500 27.39 -7.08 -14.19
C PRO A 500 28.38 -6.95 -13.03
N GLY A 501 28.06 -7.58 -11.89
CA GLY A 501 28.91 -7.57 -10.69
C GLY A 501 28.87 -6.27 -9.89
N ALA A 502 28.10 -5.26 -10.30
CA ALA A 502 27.86 -4.09 -9.46
C ALA A 502 27.24 -4.49 -8.11
N ARG A 503 27.64 -3.80 -7.04
CA ARG A 503 27.03 -3.95 -5.70
C ARG A 503 25.96 -2.91 -5.40
N ARG A 504 25.98 -1.81 -6.16
CA ARG A 504 25.06 -0.68 -6.04
C ARG A 504 24.87 -0.03 -7.41
N LEU A 505 23.67 0.48 -7.65
CA LEU A 505 23.37 1.45 -8.69
C LEU A 505 23.19 2.84 -8.04
N SER A 506 23.89 3.84 -8.54
CA SER A 506 23.79 5.24 -8.12
C SER A 506 23.60 6.12 -9.35
N VAL A 507 22.42 6.69 -9.54
CA VAL A 507 22.11 7.51 -10.72
C VAL A 507 21.53 8.86 -10.33
N THR A 508 21.85 9.88 -11.13
CA THR A 508 21.21 11.20 -11.07
C THR A 508 20.63 11.50 -12.44
N TYR A 509 19.33 11.75 -12.50
CA TYR A 509 18.62 12.08 -13.73
C TYR A 509 18.18 13.55 -13.70
N PRO A 510 18.60 14.39 -14.66
CA PRO A 510 18.13 15.77 -14.75
C PRO A 510 16.66 15.77 -15.19
N LEU A 511 15.77 16.27 -14.34
CA LEU A 511 14.35 16.44 -14.66
C LEU A 511 14.07 17.76 -15.40
N GLY A 512 15.10 18.58 -15.59
CA GLY A 512 15.00 19.88 -16.24
C GLY A 512 14.34 20.94 -15.37
N ARG A 513 13.93 22.04 -16.00
CA ARG A 513 13.24 23.14 -15.34
C ARG A 513 11.76 22.79 -15.18
N LEU A 514 11.20 23.10 -14.02
CA LEU A 514 9.78 22.88 -13.78
C LEU A 514 8.94 23.91 -14.54
N ASP A 515 8.44 23.54 -15.71
CA ASP A 515 7.54 24.37 -16.51
C ASP A 515 6.06 24.01 -16.27
N GLN A 516 5.77 22.72 -16.09
CA GLN A 516 4.45 22.16 -15.79
C GLN A 516 4.56 21.13 -14.66
N PRO A 517 3.53 20.94 -13.83
CA PRO A 517 3.55 19.93 -12.78
C PRO A 517 3.62 18.52 -13.38
N PHE A 518 4.39 17.65 -12.74
CA PHE A 518 4.56 16.26 -13.17
C PHE A 518 4.73 15.35 -11.96
N TYR A 519 4.62 14.04 -12.20
CA TYR A 519 5.04 13.03 -11.26
C TYR A 519 6.03 12.08 -11.93
N LEU A 520 6.78 11.35 -11.12
CA LEU A 520 7.68 10.32 -11.62
C LEU A 520 7.65 9.09 -10.72
N ARG A 521 7.85 7.93 -11.32
CA ARG A 521 7.99 6.64 -10.64
C ARG A 521 9.10 5.82 -11.28
N LEU A 522 9.60 4.86 -10.53
CA LEU A 522 10.64 3.93 -10.97
C LEU A 522 10.08 2.51 -11.07
N ARG A 523 10.60 1.77 -12.04
CA ARG A 523 10.40 0.34 -12.22
C ARG A 523 11.75 -0.31 -12.56
N GLY A 524 12.02 -1.51 -12.09
CA GLY A 524 13.19 -2.26 -12.52
C GLY A 524 12.91 -3.74 -12.75
N THR A 525 13.80 -4.40 -13.49
CA THR A 525 13.62 -5.77 -13.98
C THR A 525 14.92 -6.54 -14.00
N ASP A 526 14.83 -7.87 -13.89
CA ASP A 526 15.93 -8.78 -14.21
C ASP A 526 16.20 -8.93 -15.72
N GLY A 527 15.37 -8.32 -16.56
CA GLY A 527 15.56 -8.20 -18.01
C GLY A 527 15.28 -9.47 -18.80
N LYS A 528 14.76 -10.54 -18.18
CA LYS A 528 14.56 -11.83 -18.85
C LYS A 528 13.32 -11.87 -19.73
N ARG A 529 12.26 -11.15 -19.36
CA ARG A 529 10.97 -11.15 -20.06
C ARG A 529 10.44 -9.73 -20.22
N SER A 530 10.68 -9.15 -21.38
CA SER A 530 10.19 -7.82 -21.73
C SER A 530 9.56 -7.79 -23.12
N GLN A 531 8.68 -6.82 -23.33
CA GLN A 531 8.09 -6.48 -24.63
C GLN A 531 7.71 -4.99 -24.65
N PRO A 532 7.42 -4.38 -25.80
CA PRO A 532 6.75 -3.08 -25.81
C PRO A 532 5.48 -3.11 -24.96
N GLY A 533 5.31 -2.12 -24.09
CA GLY A 533 4.14 -2.03 -23.22
C GLY A 533 2.84 -1.88 -24.02
N LEU A 534 1.70 -2.15 -23.36
CA LEU A 534 0.41 -2.25 -24.03
C LEU A 534 0.01 -0.99 -24.82
N MET A 535 0.39 0.19 -24.33
CA MET A 535 0.13 1.47 -25.00
C MET A 535 1.15 1.82 -26.10
N GLY A 536 2.03 0.88 -26.45
CA GLY A 536 3.01 0.98 -27.52
C GLY A 536 4.42 1.35 -27.05
N ALA A 537 5.40 1.10 -27.91
CA ALA A 537 6.82 1.31 -27.63
C ALA A 537 7.21 2.77 -27.34
N ALA A 538 6.38 3.73 -27.77
CA ALA A 538 6.59 5.14 -27.48
C ALA A 538 6.31 5.50 -26.01
N ALA A 539 5.35 4.82 -25.38
CA ALA A 539 5.08 4.96 -23.96
C ALA A 539 6.05 4.09 -23.14
N ASP A 540 6.22 2.84 -23.55
CA ASP A 540 7.08 1.88 -22.86
C ASP A 540 7.77 0.94 -23.86
N PRO A 541 9.04 1.18 -24.21
CA PRO A 541 9.74 0.42 -25.24
C PRO A 541 10.05 -1.02 -24.84
N ALA A 542 10.12 -1.32 -23.54
CA ALA A 542 10.55 -2.62 -23.02
C ALA A 542 9.91 -2.95 -21.67
N GLY A 543 8.60 -2.78 -21.54
CA GLY A 543 7.82 -3.14 -20.36
C GLY A 543 7.78 -4.64 -20.04
N PRO A 544 7.11 -5.02 -18.95
CA PRO A 544 6.89 -6.43 -18.62
C PRO A 544 6.18 -7.16 -19.75
N LYS A 545 6.53 -8.42 -19.95
CA LYS A 545 5.84 -9.30 -20.90
C LYS A 545 4.51 -9.77 -20.31
N LEU A 546 3.47 -9.86 -21.15
CA LEU A 546 2.21 -10.49 -20.76
C LEU A 546 2.49 -11.95 -20.34
N ASP A 547 1.99 -12.34 -19.18
CA ASP A 547 2.14 -13.71 -18.69
C ASP A 547 1.26 -14.68 -19.50
N VAL A 548 1.83 -15.85 -19.81
CA VAL A 548 1.14 -16.90 -20.56
C VAL A 548 0.64 -17.94 -19.56
N ILE A 549 -0.64 -18.32 -19.67
CA ILE A 549 -1.23 -19.35 -18.81
C ILE A 549 -0.43 -20.65 -18.94
N GLY A 550 0.00 -21.20 -17.80
CA GLY A 550 0.80 -22.42 -17.73
C GLY A 550 2.27 -22.27 -18.13
N ASP A 551 2.72 -21.07 -18.52
CA ASP A 551 4.11 -20.77 -18.92
C ASP A 551 4.56 -19.40 -18.38
N ALA A 552 4.42 -19.21 -17.07
CA ALA A 552 4.74 -17.98 -16.37
C ALA A 552 5.41 -18.26 -15.02
N ASP A 553 6.56 -18.95 -15.05
CA ASP A 553 7.35 -19.21 -13.84
C ASP A 553 7.74 -17.87 -13.17
N PRO A 554 7.28 -17.61 -11.93
CA PRO A 554 7.49 -16.33 -11.25
C PRO A 554 8.98 -16.03 -10.97
N TRP A 555 9.84 -17.04 -10.86
CA TRP A 555 11.27 -16.85 -10.58
C TRP A 555 12.09 -16.49 -11.83
N GLY A 556 11.51 -16.72 -13.01
CA GLY A 556 12.08 -16.34 -14.30
C GLY A 556 11.75 -14.91 -14.73
N ASP A 557 11.02 -14.15 -13.92
CA ASP A 557 10.47 -12.85 -14.30
C ASP A 557 10.28 -11.92 -13.09
N LEU A 558 11.37 -11.28 -12.68
CA LEU A 558 11.42 -10.46 -11.47
C LEU A 558 11.38 -8.96 -11.79
N TRP A 559 10.53 -8.26 -11.04
CA TRP A 559 10.34 -6.81 -11.15
C TRP A 559 10.28 -6.15 -9.78
N PHE A 560 10.61 -4.86 -9.75
CA PHE A 560 10.28 -3.97 -8.64
C PHE A 560 9.58 -2.71 -9.16
N TYR A 561 8.72 -2.13 -8.33
CA TYR A 561 8.03 -0.86 -8.61
C TYR A 561 8.13 0.07 -7.39
N THR A 562 8.05 1.37 -7.64
CA THR A 562 8.01 2.40 -6.58
C THR A 562 6.74 3.24 -6.71
N ASN A 563 6.22 3.70 -5.59
CA ASN A 563 5.21 4.76 -5.60
C ASN A 563 5.82 6.10 -6.07
N PRO A 564 5.02 7.01 -6.65
CA PRO A 564 5.53 8.18 -7.33
C PRO A 564 6.03 9.28 -6.38
N ILE A 565 6.79 10.23 -6.94
CA ILE A 565 7.10 11.53 -6.35
C ILE A 565 6.52 12.61 -7.26
N TRP A 566 5.81 13.58 -6.69
CA TRP A 566 5.30 14.74 -7.45
C TRP A 566 6.26 15.92 -7.39
N VAL A 567 6.25 16.72 -8.45
CA VAL A 567 6.95 18.01 -8.53
C VAL A 567 5.96 19.06 -9.00
N LEU A 568 5.61 19.98 -8.10
CA LEU A 568 4.56 20.98 -8.30
C LEU A 568 5.11 22.40 -8.19
N PRO A 569 4.56 23.36 -8.96
CA PRO A 569 4.89 24.77 -8.78
C PRO A 569 4.35 25.27 -7.43
N ARG A 570 5.11 26.14 -6.77
CA ARG A 570 4.68 26.91 -5.59
C ARG A 570 3.73 28.04 -5.95
#